data_AF-A0A377NFU4-F1
#
_entry.id   AF-A0A377NFU4-F1
#
_cell.length_a   1.000
_cell.length_b   1.000
_cell.length_c   1.000
_cell.angle_alpha   90.00
_cell.angle_beta   90.00
_cell.angle_gamma   90.00
#
_symmetry.space_group_name_H-M   'P 1'
#
loop_
_entity.id
_entity.type
_entity.pdbx_description
1 polymer ?
#
loop_
_entity_poly.entity_id
_entity_poly.type
_entity_poly.pdbx_seq_one_letter_code
_entity_poly.pdbx_strand_id
1 'polypeptide(L)'
;MKKHSIAIFTALAVAAISGQAQAKNDAPEWVSKAVFYQIYPSSFKDSNGDGVGDIQGVIDKLDYIKSIGVNTLWFNPMFSSEFKDGGYDITDFYSIDKRFGTNADFKRLVEEAHKRGLRVCLDLVAGHTSDQNAWFLASKKGRTSAIATTTSGRTEFPMTSKAKRKTKSAV
;
A
#
# COMPACT_ATOMS: atom_id res chain seq x y z
N MET A 1 39.34 70.09 -26.78
CA MET A 1 39.49 69.04 -27.81
C MET A 1 38.63 67.85 -27.42
N LYS A 2 37.70 67.45 -28.31
CA LYS A 2 36.60 66.49 -28.09
C LYS A 2 37.13 65.10 -27.70
N LYS A 3 36.74 64.57 -26.54
CA LYS A 3 36.94 63.14 -26.21
C LYS A 3 35.61 62.39 -26.36
N HIS A 4 35.67 61.33 -27.15
CA HIS A 4 34.56 60.54 -27.66
C HIS A 4 34.03 59.58 -26.58
N SER A 5 32.72 59.35 -26.63
CA SER A 5 31.96 58.36 -25.86
C SER A 5 32.49 56.94 -26.06
N ILE A 6 32.61 56.16 -24.98
CA ILE A 6 32.43 54.71 -24.99
C ILE A 6 31.74 54.33 -23.67
N ALA A 7 30.45 54.02 -23.75
CA ALA A 7 29.73 53.30 -22.71
C ALA A 7 29.93 51.80 -22.97
N ILE A 8 30.48 51.06 -22.00
CA ILE A 8 30.48 49.59 -22.01
C ILE A 8 29.51 49.13 -20.93
N PHE A 9 28.35 48.70 -21.39
CA PHE A 9 27.42 47.83 -20.68
C PHE A 9 28.01 46.42 -20.64
N THR A 10 28.23 45.88 -19.45
CA THR A 10 28.11 44.42 -19.22
C THR A 10 27.83 44.16 -17.74
N ALA A 11 26.56 44.26 -17.39
CA ALA A 11 26.00 43.46 -16.30
C ALA A 11 25.85 42.03 -16.83
N LEU A 12 26.47 41.05 -16.17
CA LEU A 12 26.22 39.63 -16.46
C LEU A 12 25.57 38.98 -15.23
N ALA A 13 24.25 38.81 -15.37
CA ALA A 13 23.32 37.86 -14.74
C ALA A 13 23.75 37.24 -13.40
N VAL A 14 23.23 37.70 -12.26
CA VAL A 14 21.91 37.32 -11.69
C VAL A 14 21.63 35.81 -11.78
N ALA A 15 21.74 35.20 -10.60
CA ALA A 15 21.00 34.05 -10.09
C ALA A 15 20.84 32.84 -11.03
N ALA A 16 21.72 31.85 -10.82
CA ALA A 16 21.40 30.47 -11.14
C ALA A 16 20.10 30.08 -10.41
N ILE A 17 19.02 29.99 -11.19
CA ILE A 17 17.81 29.18 -11.05
C ILE A 17 17.70 28.48 -9.68
N SER A 18 17.18 29.19 -8.67
CA SER A 18 16.56 28.59 -7.49
C SER A 18 15.05 28.42 -7.75
N GLY A 19 14.73 27.81 -8.88
CA GLY A 19 13.38 27.43 -9.28
C GLY A 19 13.06 26.00 -8.89
N GLN A 20 13.38 25.56 -7.68
CA GLN A 20 12.67 24.42 -7.13
C GLN A 20 11.40 24.96 -6.51
N ALA A 21 10.28 24.78 -7.21
CA ALA A 21 8.97 24.92 -6.61
C ALA A 21 8.94 23.98 -5.39
N GLN A 22 9.01 24.56 -4.20
CA GLN A 22 8.81 23.83 -2.95
C GLN A 22 7.42 23.18 -3.08
N ALA A 23 7.38 21.85 -3.24
CA ALA A 23 6.12 21.14 -3.26
C ALA A 23 5.36 21.51 -1.99
N LYS A 24 4.15 22.04 -2.17
CA LYS A 24 3.30 22.45 -1.05
C LYS A 24 3.04 21.20 -0.23
N ASN A 25 3.50 21.19 1.02
CA ASN A 25 3.37 20.02 1.87
C ASN A 25 1.94 20.02 2.44
N ASP A 26 0.99 19.52 1.66
CA ASP A 26 -0.44 19.44 2.02
C ASP A 26 -0.73 18.27 2.99
N ALA A 27 0.31 17.62 3.51
CA ALA A 27 0.17 16.56 4.49
C ALA A 27 -0.45 17.13 5.79
N PRO A 28 -1.38 16.38 6.43
CA PRO A 28 -1.92 16.78 7.72
C PRO A 28 -0.80 17.03 8.74
N GLU A 29 -0.95 18.08 9.56
CA GLU A 29 0.10 18.51 10.50
C GLU A 29 0.57 17.40 11.45
N TRP A 30 -0.30 16.43 11.79
CA TRP A 30 0.05 15.33 12.68
C TRP A 30 1.15 14.42 12.12
N VAL A 31 1.28 14.32 10.79
CA VAL A 31 2.22 13.40 10.14
C VAL A 31 3.67 13.74 10.49
N SER A 32 4.01 15.03 10.55
CA SER A 32 5.35 15.49 10.93
C SER A 32 5.69 15.24 12.41
N LYS A 33 4.67 14.98 13.24
CA LYS A 33 4.79 14.69 14.67
C LYS A 33 4.59 13.19 14.97
N ALA A 34 4.38 12.36 13.96
CA ALA A 34 4.04 10.95 14.14
C ALA A 34 5.26 10.15 14.62
N VAL A 35 5.06 9.38 15.69
CA VAL A 35 5.99 8.35 16.16
C VAL A 35 5.25 7.03 16.05
N PHE A 36 5.67 6.23 15.07
CA PHE A 36 5.02 4.98 14.71
C PHE A 36 5.48 3.82 15.60
N TYR A 37 4.52 3.00 16.00
CA TYR A 37 4.75 1.69 16.59
C TYR A 37 4.17 0.64 15.66
N GLN A 38 5.04 -0.10 14.97
CA GLN A 38 4.62 -1.16 14.06
C GLN A 38 4.25 -2.42 14.85
N ILE A 39 3.09 -3.00 14.55
CA ILE A 39 2.55 -4.18 15.19
C ILE A 39 2.35 -5.24 14.12
N TYR A 40 3.04 -6.37 14.29
CA TYR A 40 2.73 -7.62 13.63
C TYR A 40 1.74 -8.41 14.51
N PRO A 41 0.43 -8.44 14.19
CA PRO A 41 -0.61 -8.86 15.13
C PRO A 41 -0.41 -10.29 15.65
N SER A 42 -0.09 -11.22 14.76
CA SER A 42 0.06 -12.65 15.09
C SER A 42 1.11 -12.95 16.17
N SER A 43 2.09 -12.07 16.38
CA SER A 43 3.16 -12.28 17.37
C SER A 43 3.16 -11.23 18.49
N PHE A 44 2.16 -10.34 18.54
CA PHE A 44 2.18 -9.24 19.50
C PHE A 44 1.70 -9.68 20.89
N LYS A 45 0.44 -10.11 20.99
CA LYS A 45 -0.13 -10.64 22.22
C LYS A 45 -1.37 -11.49 21.94
N ASP A 46 -1.31 -12.74 22.37
CA ASP A 46 -2.45 -13.64 22.43
C ASP A 46 -3.29 -13.31 23.68
N SER A 47 -4.61 -13.19 23.51
CA SER A 47 -5.58 -12.96 24.58
C SER A 47 -6.47 -14.16 24.88
N ASN A 48 -6.58 -15.12 23.95
CA ASN A 48 -7.55 -16.21 24.01
C ASN A 48 -6.88 -17.60 24.24
N GLY A 49 -5.55 -17.68 24.16
CA GLY A 49 -4.75 -18.87 24.40
C GLY A 49 -4.60 -19.80 23.20
N ASP A 50 -4.91 -19.37 21.98
CA ASP A 50 -4.80 -20.18 20.76
C ASP A 50 -3.40 -20.18 20.12
N GLY A 51 -2.47 -19.40 20.68
CA GLY A 51 -1.08 -19.28 20.23
C GLY A 51 -0.86 -18.20 19.16
N VAL A 52 -1.89 -17.45 18.76
CA VAL A 52 -1.82 -16.36 17.79
C VAL A 52 -2.23 -15.05 18.46
N GLY A 53 -1.44 -14.00 18.24
CA GLY A 53 -1.80 -12.68 18.72
C GLY A 53 -3.03 -12.11 18.02
N ASP A 54 -3.88 -11.41 18.77
CA ASP A 54 -5.21 -10.99 18.34
C ASP A 54 -5.49 -9.51 18.68
N ILE A 55 -6.62 -8.98 18.19
CA ILE A 55 -6.99 -7.57 18.38
C ILE A 55 -7.20 -7.24 19.87
N GLN A 56 -7.75 -8.16 20.65
CA GLN A 56 -7.97 -7.94 22.08
C GLN A 56 -6.64 -7.81 22.81
N GLY A 57 -5.65 -8.62 22.48
CA GLY A 57 -4.29 -8.53 23.02
C GLY A 57 -3.62 -7.20 22.69
N VAL A 58 -3.92 -6.60 21.53
CA VAL A 58 -3.49 -5.22 21.22
C VAL A 58 -4.18 -4.20 22.12
N ILE A 59 -5.50 -4.31 22.29
CA ILE A 59 -6.29 -3.43 23.16
C ILE A 59 -5.72 -3.44 24.58
N ASP A 60 -5.40 -4.62 25.12
CA ASP A 60 -4.82 -4.81 26.46
C ASP A 60 -3.46 -4.11 26.66
N LYS A 61 -2.78 -3.73 25.58
CA LYS A 61 -1.46 -3.09 25.62
C LYS A 61 -1.45 -1.64 25.18
N LEU A 62 -2.59 -1.04 24.85
CA LEU A 62 -2.64 0.36 24.42
C LEU A 62 -2.06 1.32 25.48
N ASP A 63 -2.23 1.03 26.77
CA ASP A 63 -1.64 1.84 27.85
C ASP A 63 -0.11 1.74 27.88
N TYR A 64 0.44 0.55 27.65
CA TYR A 64 1.89 0.34 27.51
C TYR A 64 2.43 1.05 26.26
N ILE A 65 1.75 0.89 25.13
CA ILE A 65 2.15 1.52 23.87
C ILE A 65 2.15 3.04 24.04
N LYS A 66 1.16 3.60 24.74
CA LYS A 66 1.13 5.02 25.05
C LYS A 66 2.27 5.45 25.98
N SER A 67 2.60 4.64 27.00
CA SER A 67 3.59 5.01 28.02
C SER A 67 5.02 5.12 27.47
N ILE A 68 5.34 4.39 26.40
CA ILE A 68 6.64 4.48 25.70
C ILE A 68 6.74 5.69 24.76
N GLY A 69 5.74 6.57 24.73
CA GLY A 69 5.79 7.86 24.04
C GLY A 69 5.39 7.84 22.56
N VAL A 70 4.93 6.71 22.04
CA VAL A 70 4.43 6.64 20.66
C VAL A 70 3.03 7.27 20.53
N ASN A 71 2.65 7.64 19.31
CA ASN A 71 1.36 8.27 19.05
C ASN A 71 0.60 7.71 17.84
N THR A 72 1.20 6.78 17.10
CA THR A 72 0.57 6.18 15.92
C THR A 72 0.88 4.68 15.87
N LEU A 73 -0.15 3.86 15.70
CA LEU A 73 -0.05 2.42 15.50
C LEU A 73 -0.03 2.13 14.00
N TRP A 74 0.86 1.26 13.55
CA TRP A 74 0.87 0.73 12.19
C TRP A 74 0.74 -0.78 12.22
N PHE A 75 -0.31 -1.30 11.61
CA PHE A 75 -0.54 -2.73 11.54
C PHE A 75 -0.10 -3.29 10.18
N ASN A 76 0.62 -4.41 10.22
CA ASN A 76 0.68 -5.34 9.09
C ASN A 76 -0.74 -5.84 8.73
N PRO A 77 -0.95 -6.48 7.56
CA PRO A 77 -2.28 -6.83 7.08
C PRO A 77 -3.09 -7.65 8.08
N MET A 78 -4.30 -7.18 8.35
CA MET A 78 -5.31 -7.85 9.20
C MET A 78 -6.55 -8.27 8.42
N PHE A 79 -6.56 -8.07 7.10
CA PHE A 79 -7.67 -8.44 6.24
C PHE A 79 -7.73 -9.95 6.03
N SER A 80 -8.91 -10.46 5.67
CA SER A 80 -9.11 -11.87 5.31
C SER A 80 -8.12 -12.32 4.24
N SER A 81 -7.41 -13.41 4.52
CA SER A 81 -6.36 -13.95 3.65
C SER A 81 -6.19 -15.45 3.89
N GLU A 82 -5.68 -16.18 2.89
CA GLU A 82 -5.29 -17.60 3.06
C GLU A 82 -3.94 -17.76 3.76
N PHE A 83 -3.26 -16.64 3.98
CA PHE A 83 -1.98 -16.49 4.66
C PHE A 83 -0.81 -17.17 3.96
N LYS A 84 -0.90 -17.36 2.64
CA LYS A 84 0.17 -17.98 1.84
C LYS A 84 1.42 -17.10 1.75
N ASP A 85 1.28 -15.80 2.00
CA ASP A 85 2.35 -14.80 1.99
C ASP A 85 2.35 -13.91 3.26
N GLY A 86 1.87 -14.45 4.38
CA GLY A 86 1.84 -13.71 5.65
C GLY A 86 0.76 -12.63 5.74
N GLY A 87 -0.27 -12.69 4.90
CA GLY A 87 -1.45 -11.82 5.00
C GLY A 87 -1.59 -10.80 3.87
N TYR A 88 -0.65 -10.77 2.94
CA TYR A 88 -0.66 -9.86 1.79
C TYR A 88 -1.51 -10.41 0.62
N ASP A 89 -1.87 -11.70 0.65
CA ASP A 89 -2.77 -12.43 -0.26
C ASP A 89 -4.23 -12.22 0.14
N ILE A 90 -4.70 -10.98 0.02
CA ILE A 90 -6.03 -10.57 0.52
C ILE A 90 -7.16 -11.19 -0.32
N THR A 91 -8.05 -11.93 0.35
CA THR A 91 -9.27 -12.52 -0.23
C THR A 91 -10.49 -11.61 -0.10
N ASP A 92 -10.55 -10.79 0.97
CA ASP A 92 -11.58 -9.78 1.18
C ASP A 92 -11.01 -8.57 1.95
N PHE A 93 -11.04 -7.39 1.33
CA PHE A 93 -10.58 -6.13 1.92
C PHE A 93 -11.54 -5.52 2.94
N TYR A 94 -12.78 -6.00 3.03
CA TYR A 94 -13.81 -5.42 3.89
C TYR A 94 -13.94 -6.13 5.24
N SER A 95 -13.24 -7.24 5.41
CA SER A 95 -13.33 -8.09 6.59
C SER A 95 -11.97 -8.31 7.21
N ILE A 96 -11.93 -8.20 8.53
CA ILE A 96 -10.81 -8.66 9.36
C ILE A 96 -10.73 -10.18 9.30
N ASP A 97 -9.51 -10.72 9.22
CA ASP A 97 -9.29 -12.15 9.28
C ASP A 97 -9.71 -12.70 10.64
N LYS A 98 -10.48 -13.79 10.62
CA LYS A 98 -10.97 -14.47 11.82
C LYS A 98 -9.88 -14.86 12.81
N ARG A 99 -8.63 -15.00 12.36
CA ARG A 99 -7.46 -15.27 13.22
C ARG A 99 -7.18 -14.13 14.20
N PHE A 100 -7.59 -12.90 13.89
CA PHE A 100 -7.33 -11.72 14.71
C PHE A 100 -8.58 -11.25 15.47
N GLY A 101 -9.77 -11.61 15.01
CA GLY A 101 -11.04 -11.22 15.60
C GLY A 101 -12.07 -10.83 14.54
N THR A 102 -12.90 -9.84 14.85
CA THR A 102 -13.98 -9.36 13.98
C THR A 102 -13.83 -7.89 13.61
N ASN A 103 -14.62 -7.43 12.63
CA ASN A 103 -14.74 -6.00 12.33
C ASN A 103 -15.19 -5.17 13.54
N ALA A 104 -16.01 -5.74 14.42
CA ALA A 104 -16.44 -5.08 15.65
C ALA A 104 -15.28 -4.92 16.64
N ASP A 105 -14.41 -5.92 16.75
CA ASP A 105 -13.18 -5.83 17.56
C ASP A 105 -12.24 -4.78 17.00
N PHE A 106 -12.06 -4.72 15.68
CA PHE A 106 -11.22 -3.69 15.07
C PHE A 106 -11.80 -2.28 15.28
N LYS A 107 -13.12 -2.11 15.15
CA LYS A 107 -13.78 -0.84 15.49
C LYS A 107 -13.50 -0.43 16.93
N ARG A 108 -13.60 -1.38 17.87
CA ARG A 108 -13.30 -1.15 19.29
C ARG A 108 -11.83 -0.78 19.52
N LEU A 109 -10.89 -1.44 18.84
CA LEU A 109 -9.47 -1.09 18.88
C LEU A 109 -9.24 0.36 18.45
N VAL A 110 -9.84 0.79 17.34
CA VAL A 110 -9.72 2.17 16.85
C VAL A 110 -10.28 3.16 17.87
N GLU A 111 -11.45 2.89 18.46
CA GLU A 111 -12.05 3.73 19.49
C GLU A 111 -11.17 3.84 20.74
N GLU A 112 -10.67 2.72 21.25
CA GLU A 112 -9.80 2.69 22.43
C GLU A 112 -8.43 3.35 22.20
N ALA A 113 -7.88 3.20 20.99
CA ALA A 113 -6.67 3.90 20.58
C ALA A 113 -6.90 5.42 20.53
N HIS A 114 -8.00 5.86 19.89
CA HIS A 114 -8.34 7.27 19.78
C HIS A 114 -8.58 7.93 21.16
N LYS A 115 -9.22 7.23 22.10
CA LYS A 115 -9.38 7.72 23.50
C LYS A 115 -8.04 8.05 24.18
N ARG A 116 -6.95 7.39 23.76
CA ARG A 116 -5.58 7.58 24.28
C ARG A 116 -4.76 8.56 23.45
N GLY A 117 -5.37 9.19 22.44
CA GLY A 117 -4.69 10.05 21.48
C GLY A 117 -3.71 9.28 20.60
N LEU A 118 -3.91 7.98 20.40
CA LEU A 118 -3.18 7.17 19.43
C LEU A 118 -3.93 7.21 18.09
N ARG A 119 -3.18 7.26 16.98
CA ARG A 119 -3.72 7.09 15.63
C ARG A 119 -3.56 5.64 15.17
N VAL A 120 -4.37 5.21 14.20
CA VAL A 120 -4.30 3.86 13.64
C VAL A 120 -4.09 3.92 12.14
N CYS A 121 -3.07 3.23 11.66
CA CYS A 121 -2.74 3.04 10.24
C CYS A 121 -2.73 1.55 9.91
N LEU A 122 -3.28 1.20 8.75
CA LEU A 122 -3.29 -0.16 8.21
C LEU A 122 -2.40 -0.24 6.98
N ASP A 123 -1.69 -1.34 6.82
CA ASP A 123 -1.10 -1.71 5.53
C ASP A 123 -2.19 -1.84 4.46
N LEU A 124 -1.97 -1.23 3.30
CA LEU A 124 -2.84 -1.35 2.14
C LEU A 124 -2.09 -2.04 0.99
N VAL A 125 -2.54 -3.24 0.63
CA VAL A 125 -2.00 -4.00 -0.50
C VAL A 125 -2.83 -3.69 -1.75
N ALA A 126 -2.50 -2.60 -2.44
CA ALA A 126 -3.21 -2.16 -3.64
C ALA A 126 -2.69 -2.80 -4.95
N GLY A 127 -1.50 -3.41 -4.91
CA GLY A 127 -0.83 -3.92 -6.11
C GLY A 127 -1.36 -5.26 -6.63
N HIS A 128 -2.06 -6.03 -5.80
CA HIS A 128 -2.57 -7.37 -6.14
C HIS A 128 -3.65 -7.83 -5.13
N THR A 129 -4.29 -8.96 -5.43
CA THR A 129 -5.22 -9.69 -4.55
C THR A 129 -4.89 -11.19 -4.59
N SER A 130 -5.40 -11.97 -3.63
CA SER A 130 -5.33 -13.45 -3.71
C SER A 130 -6.06 -13.99 -4.95
N ASP A 131 -5.66 -15.17 -5.41
CA ASP A 131 -6.35 -15.92 -6.46
C ASP A 131 -7.72 -16.48 -6.02
N GLN A 132 -8.01 -16.44 -4.71
CA GLN A 132 -9.34 -16.74 -4.16
C GLN A 132 -10.21 -15.49 -3.97
N ASN A 133 -9.69 -14.29 -4.28
CA ASN A 133 -10.48 -13.06 -4.20
C ASN A 133 -11.66 -13.11 -5.20
N ALA A 134 -12.83 -12.63 -4.78
CA ALA A 134 -14.03 -12.62 -5.61
C ALA A 134 -13.82 -11.92 -6.97
N TRP A 135 -13.01 -10.87 -7.04
CA TRP A 135 -12.67 -10.17 -8.28
C TRP A 135 -11.85 -11.04 -9.23
N PHE A 136 -10.87 -11.77 -8.70
CA PHE A 136 -10.06 -12.69 -9.50
C PHE A 136 -10.91 -13.85 -10.03
N LEU A 137 -11.72 -14.46 -9.16
CA LEU A 137 -12.65 -15.54 -9.54
C LEU A 137 -13.67 -15.08 -10.59
N ALA A 138 -14.14 -13.82 -10.52
CA ALA A 138 -15.03 -13.23 -11.52
C ALA A 138 -14.31 -12.96 -12.86
N SER A 139 -13.05 -12.52 -12.82
CA SER A 139 -12.24 -12.31 -14.03
C SER A 139 -11.96 -13.63 -14.77
N LYS A 140 -11.69 -14.72 -14.03
CA LYS A 140 -11.45 -16.06 -14.59
C LYS A 140 -12.63 -16.61 -15.40
N LYS A 141 -13.86 -16.13 -15.16
CA LYS A 141 -15.08 -16.56 -15.86
C LYS A 141 -15.22 -15.99 -17.28
N GLY A 142 -14.29 -15.14 -17.74
CA GLY A 142 -14.23 -14.61 -19.10
C GLY A 142 -14.79 -13.18 -19.27
N ARG A 143 -14.60 -12.60 -20.46
CA ARG A 143 -14.78 -11.17 -20.78
C ARG A 143 -16.21 -10.61 -20.68
N THR A 144 -17.18 -11.39 -20.22
CA THR A 144 -18.57 -10.94 -20.04
C THR A 144 -18.83 -10.35 -18.65
N SER A 145 -17.89 -10.51 -17.70
CA SER A 145 -17.97 -9.84 -16.40
C SER A 145 -17.33 -8.45 -16.48
N ALA A 146 -17.99 -7.42 -15.92
CA ALA A 146 -17.50 -6.04 -15.90
C ALA A 146 -16.11 -5.87 -15.24
N ILE A 147 -15.62 -6.91 -14.54
CA ILE A 147 -14.37 -6.93 -13.78
C ILE A 147 -13.19 -7.50 -14.61
N ALA A 148 -13.45 -8.15 -15.75
CA ALA A 148 -12.40 -8.80 -16.54
C ALA A 148 -11.31 -7.83 -17.08
N THR A 149 -11.55 -6.52 -17.05
CA THR A 149 -10.59 -5.50 -17.50
C THR A 149 -9.48 -5.20 -16.46
N THR A 150 -9.61 -5.62 -15.20
CA THR A 150 -8.68 -5.23 -14.11
C THR A 150 -7.43 -6.12 -13.99
N THR A 151 -7.42 -7.28 -14.63
CA THR A 151 -6.29 -8.23 -14.56
C THR A 151 -5.45 -8.09 -15.82
N SER A 152 -4.12 -7.99 -15.67
CA SER A 152 -3.13 -7.77 -16.75
C SER A 152 -2.94 -8.98 -17.67
N GLY A 153 -4.04 -9.63 -18.07
CA GLY A 153 -4.02 -10.79 -18.95
C GLY A 153 -3.33 -10.45 -20.26
N ARG A 154 -2.10 -10.95 -20.44
CA ARG A 154 -1.53 -11.10 -21.77
C ARG A 154 -2.38 -12.14 -22.49
N THR A 155 -2.96 -11.77 -23.62
CA THR A 155 -3.40 -12.77 -24.60
C THR A 155 -2.15 -13.52 -25.03
N GLU A 156 -1.99 -14.77 -24.61
CA GLU A 156 -1.04 -15.64 -25.28
C GLU A 156 -1.42 -15.66 -26.76
N PHE A 157 -0.53 -15.16 -27.61
CA PHE A 157 -0.68 -15.33 -29.05
C PHE A 157 -0.70 -16.83 -29.31
N PRO A 158 -1.75 -17.38 -29.96
CA PRO A 158 -1.72 -18.78 -30.31
C PRO A 158 -0.48 -19.01 -31.16
N MET A 159 0.42 -19.89 -30.72
CA MET A 159 1.51 -20.36 -31.55
C MET A 159 0.89 -21.00 -32.79
N THR A 160 0.81 -20.24 -33.88
CA THR A 160 0.25 -20.73 -35.14
C THR A 160 1.09 -21.91 -35.59
N SER A 161 0.38 -23.01 -35.84
CA SER A 161 0.90 -24.26 -36.37
C SER A 161 1.97 -24.05 -37.44
N LYS A 162 3.10 -24.74 -37.28
CA LYS A 162 4.15 -25.00 -38.28
C LYS A 162 3.70 -24.72 -39.72
N ALA A 163 4.18 -23.61 -40.28
CA ALA A 163 4.16 -23.39 -41.72
C ALA A 163 4.98 -24.52 -42.39
N LYS A 164 4.30 -25.46 -43.05
CA LYS A 164 4.93 -26.42 -43.97
C LYS A 164 5.64 -25.63 -45.07
N ARG A 165 6.96 -25.50 -44.98
CA ARG A 165 7.80 -24.97 -46.05
C ARG A 165 7.79 -26.00 -47.19
N LYS A 166 6.94 -25.78 -48.21
CA LYS A 166 7.05 -26.49 -49.49
C LYS A 166 8.31 -25.97 -50.18
N THR A 167 9.36 -26.78 -50.23
CA THR A 167 10.47 -26.56 -51.15
C THR A 167 10.06 -27.05 -52.53
N LYS A 168 9.94 -26.12 -53.48
CA LYS A 168 9.94 -26.36 -54.93
C LYS A 168 11.19 -25.70 -55.51
N SER A 169 12.04 -26.50 -56.15
CA SER A 169 12.91 -26.23 -57.32
C SER A 169 13.89 -27.41 -57.38
N ALA A 170 13.86 -28.28 -58.39
CA ALA A 170 14.29 -28.05 -59.78
C ALA A 170 15.78 -27.66 -59.85
N VAL A 171 16.66 -28.67 -59.84
CA VAL A 171 17.55 -29.10 -60.94
C VAL A 171 17.78 -30.60 -60.76
#